data_AF-A0A8S2XB43-F1
#
_entry.id   AF-A0A8S2XB43-F1
#
_cell.length_a   1.000
_cell.length_b   1.000
_cell.length_c   1.000
_cell.angle_alpha   90.00
_cell.angle_beta   90.00
_cell.angle_gamma   90.00
#
_symmetry.space_group_name_H-M   'P 1'
#
loop_
_entity.id
_entity.type
_entity.pdbx_description
1 polymer ?
#
loop_
_entity_poly.entity_id
_entity_poly.type
_entity_poly.pdbx_seq_one_letter_code
_entity_poly.pdbx_strand_id
1 'polypeptide(L)' 'MKTIEECIKIGRPCLFQNIHEDIPQTLNPILLKSIKKTNSTDSNLVLQLGDREIVYNPSFRFYLSTRLYNPKYKP' A
#
# COMPACT_ATOMS: atom_id res chain seq x y z
N MET A 1 -0.48 -2.64 -11.15
CA MET A 1 -0.72 -1.86 -9.91
C MET A 1 -2.09 -1.19 -9.82
N LYS A 2 -2.82 -0.94 -10.93
CA LYS A 2 -4.14 -0.29 -10.92
C LYS A 2 -5.13 -0.86 -9.89
N THR A 3 -5.17 -2.18 -9.71
CA THR A 3 -6.03 -2.84 -8.72
C THR A 3 -5.76 -2.38 -7.28
N ILE A 4 -4.48 -2.20 -6.90
CA ILE A 4 -4.11 -1.72 -5.57
C ILE A 4 -4.53 -0.25 -5.41
N GLU A 5 -4.29 0.57 -6.44
CA GLU A 5 -4.72 1.99 -6.44
C GLU A 5 -6.23 2.11 -6.25
N GLU A 6 -7.02 1.29 -6.95
CA GLU A 6 -8.48 1.23 -6.80
C GLU A 6 -8.91 0.74 -5.43
N CYS A 7 -8.28 -0.33 -4.91
CA CYS A 7 -8.56 -0.83 -3.56
C CYS A 7 -8.27 0.23 -2.49
N ILE A 8 -7.19 1.00 -2.62
CA ILE A 8 -6.84 2.10 -1.70
C ILE A 8 -7.90 3.20 -1.74
N LYS A 9 -8.36 3.61 -2.92
CA LYS A 9 -9.40 4.65 -3.07
C LYS A 9 -10.74 4.20 -2.49
N ILE A 10 -11.15 2.96 -2.79
CA ILE A 10 -12.45 2.42 -2.36
C ILE A 10 -12.43 2.00 -0.88
N GLY A 11 -11.25 1.65 -0.33
CA GLY A 11 -11.11 1.08 1.01
C GLY A 11 -11.32 -0.43 1.07
N ARG A 12 -11.20 -1.14 -0.07
CA ARG A 12 -11.34 -2.61 -0.11
C ARG A 12 -10.03 -3.28 0.32
N PRO A 13 -10.08 -4.36 1.11
CA PRO A 13 -8.89 -5.11 1.46
C PRO A 13 -8.23 -5.71 0.21
N CYS A 14 -6.91 -5.70 0.16
CA CYS A 14 -6.13 -6.28 -0.92
C CYS A 14 -5.10 -7.27 -0.36
N LEU A 15 -5.01 -8.47 -0.94
CA LEU A 15 -4.04 -9.50 -0.58
C LEU A 15 -2.99 -9.62 -1.68
N PHE A 16 -1.73 -9.45 -1.31
CA PHE A 16 -0.60 -9.77 -2.17
C PHE A 16 -0.06 -11.16 -1.79
N GLN A 17 -0.30 -12.14 -2.66
CA GLN A 17 0.00 -13.55 -2.41
C GLN A 17 1.29 -14.00 -3.08
N ASN A 18 1.93 -15.03 -2.51
CA ASN A 18 3.15 -15.67 -2.99
C ASN A 18 4.33 -14.70 -3.09
N ILE A 19 4.50 -13.89 -2.05
CA ILE A 19 5.66 -12.99 -1.97
C ILE A 19 6.92 -13.82 -1.80
N HIS A 20 7.87 -13.63 -2.72
CA HIS A 20 9.22 -14.19 -2.66
C HIS A 20 10.10 -13.37 -1.69
N GLU A 21 11.41 -13.58 -1.65
CA GLU A 21 12.30 -12.86 -0.71
C GLU A 21 12.44 -11.36 -1.05
N ASP A 22 12.26 -10.98 -2.32
CA ASP A 22 12.34 -9.60 -2.77
C ASP A 22 10.93 -8.98 -2.91
N ILE A 23 10.64 -7.99 -2.07
CA ILE A 23 9.44 -7.15 -2.19
C ILE A 23 9.75 -6.00 -3.16
N PRO A 24 8.88 -5.73 -4.15
CA PRO A 24 9.09 -4.60 -5.04
C PRO A 24 9.03 -3.28 -4.28
N GLN A 25 10.05 -2.43 -4.45
CA GLN A 25 10.18 -1.12 -3.78
C GLN A 25 9.00 -0.18 -4.02
N THR A 26 8.25 -0.41 -5.09
CA THR A 26 7.02 0.32 -5.40
C THR A 26 5.91 0.11 -4.36
N LEU A 27 5.98 -0.93 -3.52
CA LEU A 27 5.05 -1.14 -2.40
C LEU A 27 5.50 -0.45 -1.10
N ASN A 28 6.75 0.02 -1.00
CA ASN A 28 7.29 0.68 0.18
C ASN A 28 6.39 1.79 0.76
N PRO A 29 5.82 2.74 -0.03
CA PRO A 29 4.96 3.77 0.55
C PRO A 29 3.70 3.19 1.22
N ILE A 30 3.16 2.09 0.71
CA ILE A 30 2.01 1.39 1.30
C ILE A 30 2.42 0.71 2.62
N LEU A 31 3.59 0.06 2.63
CA LEU A 31 4.13 -0.66 3.80
C LEU A 31 4.54 0.30 4.92
N LEU A 32 5.19 1.40 4.56
CA LEU A 32 5.63 2.46 5.48
C LEU A 32 4.49 3.38 5.92
N LYS A 33 3.29 3.24 5.35
CA LYS A 33 2.13 4.11 5.59
C LYS A 33 2.52 5.59 5.45
N SER A 34 3.19 5.94 4.34
CA SER A 34 3.64 7.31 4.05
C SER A 34 2.46 8.22 3.65
N ILE A 35 1.47 8.32 4.52
CA ILE A 35 0.20 9.03 4.33
C ILE A 35 0.42 10.48 4.72
N LYS A 36 0.12 11.40 3.81
CA LYS A 36 0.14 12.84 4.04
C LYS A 36 -1.29 13.35 4.18
N LYS A 37 -1.48 14.42 4.94
CA LYS A 37 -2.74 15.17 4.96
C LYS A 37 -2.63 16.30 3.95
N THR A 38 -3.62 16.45 3.08
CA THR A 38 -3.66 17.57 2.15
C THR A 38 -4.30 18.79 2.82
N ASN A 39 -3.63 19.94 2.71
CA ASN A 39 -3.99 21.21 3.38
C ASN A 39 -5.29 21.85 2.86
N SER A 40 -5.86 21.33 1.77
CA SER A 40 -6.94 21.98 1.01
C SER A 40 -8.35 21.57 1.45
N THR A 41 -8.50 20.45 2.16
CA THR A 41 -9.79 19.97 2.67
C THR A 41 -9.53 19.05 3.83
N ASP A 42 -10.10 19.36 4.99
CA ASP A 42 -9.80 18.84 6.34
C ASP A 42 -10.03 17.31 6.54
N SER A 43 -10.13 16.53 5.47
CA SER A 43 -10.56 15.13 5.51
C SER A 43 -9.84 14.19 4.54
N ASN A 44 -9.03 14.68 3.60
CA ASN A 44 -8.49 13.82 2.55
C ASN A 44 -7.04 13.42 2.85
N LEU A 45 -6.88 12.18 3.31
CA LEU A 45 -5.59 11.50 3.41
C LEU A 45 -5.11 11.15 2.00
N VAL A 46 -3.83 11.35 1.73
CA VAL A 46 -3.22 11.04 0.43
C VAL A 46 -1.97 10.18 0.64
N LEU A 47 -1.76 9.23 -0.26
CA LEU A 47 -0.61 8.34 -0.30
C LEU A 47 0.14 8.58 -1.60
N GLN A 48 1.44 8.84 -1.50
CA GLN A 48 2.30 8.99 -2.67
C GLN A 48 2.87 7.61 -3.07
N LEU A 49 2.38 7.06 -4.17
CA LEU A 49 2.80 5.78 -4.72
C LEU A 49 3.66 6.02 -5.98
N GLY A 50 4.99 6.04 -5.80
CA GLY A 50 5.91 6.46 -6.86
C GLY A 50 5.64 7.91 -7.25
N ASP A 51 5.35 8.16 -8.53
CA ASP A 51 5.06 9.50 -9.06
C ASP A 51 3.58 9.90 -8.95
N ARG A 52 2.73 9.03 -8.37
CA ARG A 52 1.28 9.26 -8.31
C ARG A 52 0.82 9.55 -6.90
N GLU A 53 -0.08 10.52 -6.78
CA GLU A 53 -0.79 10.80 -5.54
C GLU A 53 -2.17 10.11 -5.58
N ILE A 54 -2.46 9.32 -4.54
CA ILE A 54 -3.66 8.51 -4.45
C ILE A 54 -4.41 8.89 -3.18
N VAL A 55 -5.72 9.14 -3.28
CA VAL A 55 -6.56 9.35 -2.10
C VAL A 55 -6.60 8.07 -1.27
N TYR A 56 -6.19 8.18 -0.01
CA TYR A 56 -6.10 7.08 0.93
C TYR A 56 -7.39 6.94 1.74
N ASN A 57 -8.01 5.76 1.69
CA ASN A 57 -9.17 5.44 2.51
C ASN A 57 -8.72 4.74 3.82
N PRO A 58 -9.11 5.23 5.02
CA PRO A 58 -8.73 4.62 6.29
C PRO A 58 -9.28 3.19 6.51
N SER A 59 -10.31 2.78 5.76
CA SER A 59 -10.84 1.41 5.79
C SER A 59 -9.95 0.41 5.04
N PHE A 60 -9.00 0.88 4.23
CA PHE A 60 -8.12 0.03 3.43
C PHE A 60 -7.23 -0.84 4.32
N ARG A 61 -7.14 -2.13 3.98
CA ARG A 61 -6.24 -3.11 4.60
C ARG A 61 -5.40 -3.78 3.52
N PHE A 62 -4.09 -3.85 3.74
CA PHE A 62 -3.17 -4.54 2.85
C PHE A 62 -2.61 -5.77 3.57
N TYR A 63 -2.81 -6.94 2.96
CA TYR A 63 -2.35 -8.21 3.49
C TYR A 63 -1.25 -8.77 2.60
N LEU A 64 -0.27 -9.39 3.23
CA LEU A 64 0.83 -10.08 2.56
C LEU A 64 0.75 -11.56 2.94
N SER A 65 0.90 -12.45 1.96
CA SER A 65 1.04 -13.87 2.23
C SER A 65 2.20 -14.47 1.45
N THR A 66 3.02 -15.27 2.13
CA THR A 66 4.15 -15.99 1.55
C THR A 66 4.04 -17.47 1.89
N ARG A 67 4.61 -18.32 1.03
CA ARG A 67 4.75 -19.76 1.27
C ARG A 67 6.15 -20.12 1.77
N LEU A 68 7.03 -19.13 1.95
CA LEU A 68 8.37 -19.35 2.49
C LEU A 68 8.27 -19.73 3.97
N TYR A 69 8.99 -20.77 4.37
CA TYR A 69 9.00 -21.23 5.76
C TYR A 69 9.67 -20.20 6.70
N ASN A 70 10.71 -19.51 6.22
CA ASN A 70 11.43 -18.47 6.96
C ASN A 70 11.72 -17.28 6.04
N PRO A 71 10.73 -16.42 5.76
CA PRO A 71 10.91 -15.28 4.86
C PRO A 71 11.84 -14.25 5.49
N LYS A 72 12.95 -13.95 4.81
CA LYS A 72 13.88 -12.88 5.19
C LYS A 72 13.77 -11.74 4.18
N TYR A 73 13.01 -10.72 4.53
CA TYR A 73 12.88 -9.51 3.72
C TYR A 73 14.01 -8.54 4.02
N LYS A 74 14.59 -7.94 2.98
CA LYS A 74 15.55 -6.85 3.15
C LYS A 74 14.84 -5.64 3.79
N PRO A 75 15.52 -4.89 4.69
CA PRO A 75 14.97 -3.69 5.32
C PRO A 75 14.70 -2.58 4.30
#